data_AF-A0A3C1YY26-F1
#
_entry.id   AF-A0A3C1YY26-F1
#
_cell.length_a   1.000
_cell.length_b   1.000
_cell.length_c   1.000
_cell.angle_alpha   90.00
_cell.angle_beta   90.00
_cell.angle_gamma   90.00
#
_symmetry.space_group_name_H-M   'P 1'
#
loop_
_entity.id
_entity.type
_entity.pdbx_description
1 polymer ?
#
loop_
_entity_poly.entity_id
_entity_poly.type
_entity_poly.pdbx_seq_one_letter_code
_entity_poly.pdbx_strand_id
1 'polypeptide(L)'
;MRRHVRYPQLLLAGIACCLFISPVMAGQDVLPPDYPRSLERELAAVLSRLASAGDEVKALLEGAELYMQMADDLFTEEGQRQSAYEAGAAMAKRALHIDSRQAHAHFLYAATLGSAERLKGLANAGLVLNDIKRHLREALAIDPTHPQALQMMGGLYAELPWVLGGSEAEAESYLRRAIEADGRYTNAHLILARLLMKQRRFAEARLHLRAVIEVQQPHYPYSWMHLFKPEAERVLQALPPS
;
A
#
# COMPACT_ATOMS: atom_id res chain seq x y z
N MET A 1 -18.02 -79.01 12.26
CA MET A 1 -16.70 -78.34 12.35
C MET A 1 -16.75 -77.14 11.42
N ARG A 2 -16.81 -75.88 11.91
CA ARG A 2 -15.65 -75.02 12.29
C ARG A 2 -14.61 -75.01 11.15
N ARG A 3 -14.19 -73.88 10.55
CA ARG A 3 -14.03 -72.51 11.08
C ARG A 3 -13.83 -71.53 9.91
N HIS A 4 -14.35 -70.32 10.10
CA HIS A 4 -13.89 -69.11 9.42
C HIS A 4 -12.37 -68.94 9.53
N VAL A 5 -11.73 -68.54 8.45
CA VAL A 5 -10.44 -67.83 8.50
C VAL A 5 -10.65 -66.48 7.82
N ARG A 6 -10.57 -65.45 8.66
CA ARG A 6 -10.55 -64.04 8.31
C ARG A 6 -9.20 -63.72 7.68
N TYR A 7 -9.20 -63.02 6.56
CA TYR A 7 -7.98 -62.35 6.08
C TYR A 7 -7.77 -61.07 6.93
N PRO A 8 -6.55 -60.84 7.44
CA PRO A 8 -6.27 -59.72 8.34
C PRO A 8 -6.21 -58.40 7.57
N GLN A 9 -6.76 -57.37 8.20
CA GLN A 9 -6.50 -55.97 7.90
C GLN A 9 -5.01 -55.68 8.14
N LEU A 10 -4.32 -55.18 7.11
CA LEU A 10 -3.05 -54.50 7.29
C LEU A 10 -3.21 -53.07 6.77
N LEU A 11 -3.27 -52.16 7.73
CA LEU A 11 -3.08 -50.74 7.59
C LEU A 11 -1.76 -50.46 6.85
N LEU A 12 -1.85 -49.86 5.68
CA LEU A 12 -0.76 -49.06 5.12
C LEU A 12 -1.12 -47.59 5.32
N ALA A 13 -0.67 -47.06 6.45
CA ALA A 13 -0.57 -45.64 6.71
C ALA A 13 0.47 -45.05 5.75
N GLY A 14 0.00 -44.60 4.58
CA GLY A 14 0.78 -43.85 3.61
C GLY A 14 0.76 -42.37 3.95
N ILE A 15 1.81 -41.97 4.65
CA ILE A 15 2.31 -40.63 4.94
C ILE A 15 1.74 -39.51 4.06
N ALA A 16 1.20 -38.51 4.75
CA ALA A 16 0.85 -37.19 4.24
C ALA A 16 1.99 -36.58 3.41
N CYS A 17 1.69 -36.31 2.15
CA CYS A 17 2.38 -35.28 1.39
C CYS A 17 1.31 -34.38 0.78
N CYS A 18 0.56 -33.69 1.66
CA CYS A 18 -0.02 -32.42 1.27
C CYS A 18 1.16 -31.50 1.00
N LEU A 19 1.67 -31.53 -0.23
CA LEU A 19 2.39 -30.40 -0.78
C LEU A 19 1.39 -29.25 -0.75
N PHE A 20 1.33 -28.54 0.39
CA PHE A 20 1.01 -27.12 0.37
C PHE A 20 2.11 -26.48 -0.47
N ILE A 21 1.93 -26.55 -1.78
CA ILE A 21 2.49 -25.59 -2.70
C ILE A 21 1.82 -24.30 -2.24
N SER A 22 2.45 -23.60 -1.30
CA SER A 22 2.09 -22.23 -1.00
C SER A 22 2.12 -21.52 -2.34
N PRO A 23 1.00 -21.01 -2.86
CA PRO A 23 1.06 -20.23 -4.07
C PRO A 23 1.94 -19.03 -3.74
N VAL A 24 3.04 -18.93 -4.48
CA VAL A 24 3.83 -17.73 -4.64
C VAL A 24 2.85 -16.55 -4.71
N MET A 25 2.98 -15.60 -3.79
CA MET A 25 2.19 -14.37 -3.72
C MET A 25 2.54 -13.46 -4.90
N ALA A 26 2.07 -13.85 -6.08
CA ALA A 26 2.05 -13.06 -7.29
C ALA A 26 0.66 -13.26 -7.90
N GLY A 27 -0.23 -12.29 -7.67
CA GLY A 27 -1.53 -12.23 -8.34
C GLY A 27 -2.68 -12.94 -7.61
N GLN A 28 -3.30 -12.25 -6.66
CA GLN A 28 -4.76 -12.26 -6.60
C GLN A 28 -5.24 -10.81 -6.53
N ASP A 29 -5.64 -10.25 -7.67
CA ASP A 29 -6.31 -8.95 -7.80
C ASP A 29 -7.73 -8.94 -7.15
N VAL A 30 -8.02 -9.91 -6.28
CA VAL A 30 -9.31 -10.10 -5.61
C VAL A 30 -9.06 -10.24 -4.11
N LEU A 31 -9.59 -9.30 -3.34
CA LEU A 31 -9.48 -9.31 -1.88
C LEU A 31 -10.17 -10.55 -1.29
N PRO A 32 -9.68 -11.08 -0.16
CA PRO A 32 -10.37 -12.11 0.59
C PRO A 32 -11.82 -11.69 0.93
N PRO A 33 -12.79 -12.62 0.95
CA PRO A 33 -14.18 -12.29 1.29
C PRO A 33 -14.35 -11.66 2.67
N ASP A 34 -13.42 -11.91 3.59
CA ASP A 34 -13.37 -11.37 4.95
C ASP A 34 -12.50 -10.11 5.08
N TYR A 35 -11.99 -9.53 3.99
CA TYR A 35 -11.26 -8.26 4.02
C TYR A 35 -12.15 -7.11 4.55
N PRO A 36 -11.65 -6.19 5.40
CA PRO A 36 -10.27 -6.04 5.86
C PRO A 36 -9.89 -6.87 7.10
N ARG A 37 -10.79 -7.70 7.64
CA ARG A 37 -10.50 -8.51 8.84
C ARG A 37 -9.46 -9.60 8.60
N SER A 38 -9.30 -10.05 7.36
CA SER A 38 -8.27 -11.04 6.99
C SER A 38 -6.85 -10.57 7.34
N LEU A 39 -6.62 -9.25 7.35
CA LEU A 39 -5.32 -8.62 7.65
C LEU A 39 -4.76 -9.03 9.02
N GLU A 40 -5.60 -9.21 10.03
CA GLU A 40 -5.14 -9.63 11.38
C GLU A 40 -4.51 -11.02 11.35
N ARG A 41 -5.14 -11.95 10.62
CA ARG A 41 -4.65 -13.32 10.46
C ARG A 41 -3.38 -13.37 9.62
N GLU A 42 -3.33 -12.58 8.55
CA GLU A 42 -2.17 -12.47 7.67
C GLU A 42 -0.96 -11.91 8.44
N LEU A 43 -1.17 -10.85 9.21
CA LEU A 43 -0.13 -10.25 10.06
C LEU A 43 0.35 -11.25 11.13
N ALA A 44 -0.56 -11.98 11.78
CA ALA A 44 -0.18 -13.00 12.75
C ALA A 44 0.73 -14.08 12.14
N ALA A 45 0.49 -14.48 10.88
CA ALA A 45 1.36 -15.43 10.17
C ALA A 45 2.74 -14.84 9.87
N VAL A 46 2.82 -13.57 9.45
CA VAL A 46 4.10 -12.85 9.27
C VAL A 46 4.88 -12.79 10.58
N LEU A 47 4.24 -12.37 11.67
CA LEU A 47 4.87 -12.26 12.99
C LEU A 47 5.38 -13.62 13.49
N SER A 48 4.64 -14.70 13.27
CA SER A 48 5.06 -16.06 13.62
C SER A 48 6.31 -16.49 12.84
N ARG A 49 6.39 -16.16 11.54
CA ARG A 49 7.59 -16.42 10.73
C ARG A 49 8.79 -15.62 11.23
N LEU A 50 8.64 -14.32 11.48
CA LEU A 50 9.70 -13.49 12.03
C LEU A 50 10.21 -13.99 13.39
N ALA A 51 9.30 -14.47 14.24
CA ALA A 51 9.66 -15.03 15.55
C ALA A 51 10.46 -16.35 15.46
N SER A 52 10.23 -17.16 14.42
CA SER A 52 10.85 -18.48 14.26
C SER A 52 12.09 -18.49 13.36
N ALA A 53 12.12 -17.68 12.32
CA ALA A 53 13.20 -17.61 11.34
C ALA A 53 14.13 -16.40 11.51
N GLY A 54 13.74 -15.42 12.35
CA GLY A 54 14.45 -14.16 12.52
C GLY A 54 14.07 -13.12 11.47
N ASP A 55 14.83 -12.02 11.45
CA ASP A 55 14.57 -10.87 10.59
C ASP A 55 14.91 -11.20 9.13
N GLU A 56 13.88 -11.45 8.32
CA GLU A 56 13.97 -11.54 6.87
C GLU A 56 13.39 -10.27 6.23
N VAL A 57 14.13 -9.65 5.32
CA VAL A 57 13.72 -8.41 4.63
C VAL A 57 12.30 -8.55 4.06
N LYS A 58 12.01 -9.63 3.34
CA LYS A 58 10.71 -9.84 2.70
C LYS A 58 9.57 -9.88 3.73
N ALA A 59 9.74 -10.63 4.82
CA ALA A 59 8.71 -10.74 5.86
C ALA A 59 8.51 -9.41 6.61
N LEU A 60 9.58 -8.62 6.81
CA LEU A 60 9.48 -7.29 7.39
C LEU A 60 8.70 -6.31 6.48
N LEU A 61 8.93 -6.36 5.17
CA LEU A 61 8.19 -5.53 4.21
C LEU A 61 6.71 -5.93 4.15
N GLU A 62 6.42 -7.23 4.08
CA GLU A 62 5.05 -7.76 4.13
C GLU A 62 4.33 -7.32 5.42
N GLY A 63 5.00 -7.39 6.56
CA GLY A 63 4.44 -6.90 7.83
C GLY A 63 4.21 -5.39 7.85
N ALA A 64 5.14 -4.60 7.29
CA ALA A 64 4.98 -3.15 7.19
C ALA A 64 3.81 -2.74 6.29
N GLU A 65 3.62 -3.43 5.16
CA GLU A 65 2.46 -3.27 4.28
C GLU A 65 1.16 -3.60 4.99
N LEU A 66 1.09 -4.74 5.68
CA LEU A 66 -0.11 -5.16 6.42
C LEU A 66 -0.47 -4.17 7.52
N TYR A 67 0.51 -3.68 8.27
CA TYR A 67 0.26 -2.65 9.28
C TYR A 67 -0.29 -1.35 8.67
N MET A 68 0.26 -0.93 7.53
CA MET A 68 -0.23 0.24 6.80
C MET A 68 -1.68 0.02 6.33
N GLN A 69 -1.99 -1.13 5.71
CA GLN A 69 -3.34 -1.47 5.28
C GLN A 69 -4.33 -1.56 6.45
N MET A 70 -3.92 -2.15 7.59
CA MET A 70 -4.77 -2.18 8.77
C MET A 70 -5.07 -0.78 9.29
N ALA A 71 -4.09 0.12 9.28
CA ALA A 71 -4.28 1.51 9.68
C ALA A 71 -5.19 2.31 8.72
N ASP A 72 -5.17 1.97 7.43
CA ASP A 72 -5.95 2.65 6.39
C ASP A 72 -7.38 2.10 6.28
N ASP A 73 -7.53 0.79 6.33
CA ASP A 73 -8.74 0.09 5.90
C ASP A 73 -9.49 -0.63 7.05
N LEU A 74 -8.79 -1.06 8.11
CA LEU A 74 -9.39 -1.82 9.21
C LEU A 74 -9.72 -0.97 10.45
N PHE A 75 -8.76 -0.15 10.89
CA PHE A 75 -8.87 0.57 12.16
C PHE A 75 -9.60 1.90 12.00
N THR A 76 -10.57 2.14 12.89
CA THR A 76 -11.33 3.39 12.96
C THR A 76 -10.81 4.33 14.05
N GLU A 77 -10.30 3.77 15.15
CA GLU A 77 -9.81 4.54 16.29
C GLU A 77 -8.42 5.13 16.00
N GLU A 78 -8.25 6.43 16.25
CA GLU A 78 -7.03 7.17 15.95
C GLU A 78 -5.78 6.55 16.60
N GLY A 79 -5.89 6.12 17.86
CA GLY A 79 -4.79 5.50 18.58
C GLY A 79 -4.37 4.12 18.01
N GLN A 80 -5.32 3.35 17.48
CA GLN A 80 -5.01 2.07 16.82
C GLN A 80 -4.31 2.30 15.49
N ARG A 81 -4.81 3.25 14.68
CA ARG A 81 -4.20 3.65 13.41
C ARG A 81 -2.77 4.13 13.62
N GLN A 82 -2.56 5.00 14.62
CA GLN A 82 -1.23 5.49 14.97
C GLN A 82 -0.28 4.35 15.33
N SER A 83 -0.71 3.46 16.23
CA SER A 83 0.12 2.32 16.68
C SER A 83 0.49 1.41 15.51
N ALA A 84 -0.43 1.20 14.57
CA ALA A 84 -0.18 0.40 13.38
C ALA A 84 0.82 1.07 12.43
N TYR A 85 0.69 2.37 12.14
CA TYR A 85 1.70 3.07 11.34
C TYR A 85 3.08 3.08 12.01
N GLU A 86 3.16 3.22 13.34
CA GLU A 86 4.42 3.13 14.07
C GLU A 86 5.06 1.75 13.94
N ALA A 87 4.26 0.69 14.06
CA ALA A 87 4.72 -0.69 13.88
C ALA A 87 5.21 -0.95 12.45
N GLY A 88 4.48 -0.45 11.45
CA GLY A 88 4.90 -0.52 10.05
C GLY A 88 6.21 0.23 9.78
N ALA A 89 6.37 1.43 10.34
CA ALA A 89 7.61 2.20 10.25
C ALA A 89 8.79 1.46 10.90
N ALA A 90 8.57 0.83 12.05
CA ALA A 90 9.60 0.05 12.72
C ALA A 90 10.05 -1.16 11.90
N MET A 91 9.11 -1.87 11.25
CA MET A 91 9.42 -2.99 10.37
C MET A 91 10.17 -2.56 9.11
N ALA A 92 9.69 -1.52 8.42
CA ALA A 92 10.38 -0.98 7.24
C ALA A 92 11.80 -0.50 7.58
N LYS A 93 11.99 0.12 8.76
CA LYS A 93 13.32 0.53 9.24
C LYS A 93 14.24 -0.65 9.52
N ARG A 94 13.74 -1.74 10.10
CA ARG A 94 14.51 -2.99 10.28
C ARG A 94 14.90 -3.60 8.94
N ALA A 95 14.00 -3.61 7.96
CA ALA A 95 14.30 -4.08 6.61
C ALA A 95 15.45 -3.27 5.98
N LEU A 96 15.41 -1.94 6.12
CA LEU A 96 16.47 -1.03 5.65
C LEU A 96 17.81 -1.22 6.36
N HIS A 97 17.80 -1.70 7.61
CA HIS A 97 19.03 -2.01 8.33
C HIS A 97 19.72 -3.26 7.78
N ILE A 98 18.94 -4.24 7.31
CA ILE A 98 19.45 -5.47 6.70
C ILE A 98 19.86 -5.21 5.24
N ASP A 99 18.99 -4.55 4.49
CA ASP A 99 19.24 -4.17 3.10
C ASP A 99 18.72 -2.75 2.82
N SER A 100 19.66 -1.82 2.74
CA SER A 100 19.37 -0.42 2.44
C SER A 100 19.05 -0.16 0.96
N ARG A 101 19.23 -1.14 0.07
CA ARG A 101 18.97 -0.99 -1.37
C ARG A 101 17.58 -1.48 -1.78
N GLN A 102 16.61 -1.37 -0.87
CA GLN A 102 15.22 -1.78 -1.10
C GLN A 102 14.31 -0.56 -1.30
N ALA A 103 13.95 -0.28 -2.56
CA ALA A 103 13.08 0.86 -2.90
C ALA A 103 11.75 0.84 -2.14
N HIS A 104 11.12 -0.34 -2.07
CA HIS A 104 9.85 -0.49 -1.38
C HIS A 104 9.96 -0.27 0.13
N ALA A 105 11.08 -0.67 0.75
CA ALA A 105 11.34 -0.42 2.17
C ALA A 105 11.43 1.08 2.48
N HIS A 106 12.12 1.83 1.60
CA HIS A 106 12.17 3.29 1.69
C HIS A 106 10.79 3.94 1.55
N PHE A 107 9.98 3.48 0.58
CA PHE A 107 8.61 3.95 0.42
C PHE A 107 7.75 3.67 1.66
N LEU A 108 7.71 2.41 2.13
CA LEU A 108 6.91 2.03 3.29
C LEU A 108 7.31 2.83 4.52
N TYR A 109 8.61 2.96 4.78
CA TYR A 109 9.09 3.77 5.88
C TYR A 109 8.59 5.21 5.81
N ALA A 110 8.69 5.86 4.63
CA ALA A 110 8.21 7.22 4.43
C ALA A 110 6.69 7.33 4.62
N ALA A 111 5.92 6.42 4.03
CA ALA A 111 4.46 6.39 4.10
C ALA A 111 3.96 6.20 5.55
N THR A 112 4.48 5.20 6.26
CA THR A 112 4.06 4.91 7.62
C THR A 112 4.58 5.93 8.64
N LEU A 113 5.81 6.43 8.48
CA LEU A 113 6.35 7.47 9.36
C LEU A 113 5.53 8.76 9.25
N GLY A 114 5.24 9.21 8.03
CA GLY A 114 4.45 10.42 7.82
C GLY A 114 3.04 10.32 8.39
N SER A 115 2.41 9.15 8.24
CA SER A 115 1.08 8.90 8.79
C SER A 115 1.09 8.79 10.32
N ALA A 116 2.11 8.17 10.93
CA ALA A 116 2.25 8.11 12.39
C ALA A 116 2.47 9.49 13.02
N GLU A 117 3.37 10.30 12.45
CA GLU A 117 3.75 11.60 13.02
C GLU A 117 2.71 12.69 12.76
N ARG A 118 1.93 12.60 11.68
CA ARG A 118 0.78 13.50 11.44
C ARG A 118 -0.22 13.45 12.59
N LEU A 119 -0.36 12.30 13.26
CA LEU A 119 -1.26 12.11 14.40
C LEU A 119 -0.69 12.68 15.71
N LYS A 120 0.61 12.96 15.80
CA LYS A 120 1.28 13.50 17.00
C LYS A 120 1.38 15.03 17.04
N GLY A 121 0.92 15.72 15.99
CA GLY A 121 0.91 17.18 15.90
C GLY A 121 2.16 17.81 15.24
N LEU A 122 2.20 19.15 15.20
CA LEU A 122 3.08 19.91 14.29
C LEU A 122 4.52 20.15 14.77
N ALA A 123 4.86 19.80 16.02
CA ALA A 123 6.12 20.24 16.66
C ALA A 123 7.38 19.81 15.90
N ASN A 124 7.35 18.67 15.19
CA ASN A 124 8.47 18.13 14.42
C ASN A 124 8.17 18.01 12.92
N ALA A 125 7.11 18.65 12.42
CA ALA A 125 6.60 18.44 11.06
C ALA A 125 7.67 18.69 9.97
N GLY A 126 8.54 19.70 10.15
CA GLY A 126 9.62 19.99 9.20
C GLY A 126 10.71 18.90 9.13
N LEU A 127 11.10 18.34 10.28
CA LEU A 127 12.10 17.27 10.35
C LEU A 127 11.55 15.98 9.74
N VAL A 128 10.32 15.62 10.11
CA VAL A 128 9.61 14.45 9.57
C VAL A 128 9.45 14.59 8.06
N LEU A 129 9.06 15.76 7.56
CA LEU A 129 8.91 16.01 6.13
C LEU A 129 10.24 15.84 5.38
N ASN A 130 11.34 16.34 5.93
CA ASN A 130 12.65 16.16 5.34
C ASN A 130 13.03 14.67 5.27
N ASP A 131 12.70 13.90 6.30
CA ASP A 131 12.99 12.48 6.35
C ASP A 131 12.16 11.68 5.33
N ILE A 132 10.87 11.98 5.22
CA ILE A 132 9.98 11.44 4.19
C ILE A 132 10.54 11.71 2.79
N LYS A 133 10.85 12.98 2.48
CA LYS A 133 11.39 13.35 1.16
C LYS A 133 12.74 12.67 0.89
N ARG A 134 13.59 12.49 1.90
CA ARG A 134 14.86 11.74 1.78
C ARG A 134 14.59 10.30 1.39
N HIS A 135 13.76 9.58 2.15
CA HIS A 135 13.46 8.18 1.85
C HIS A 135 12.76 8.00 0.49
N LEU A 136 11.85 8.89 0.11
CA LEU A 136 11.23 8.82 -1.22
C LEU A 136 12.24 9.06 -2.35
N ARG A 137 13.22 9.95 -2.18
CA ARG A 137 14.29 10.13 -3.17
C ARG A 137 15.17 8.89 -3.28
N GLU A 138 15.52 8.24 -2.17
CA GLU A 138 16.27 6.98 -2.18
C GLU A 138 15.47 5.87 -2.88
N ALA A 139 14.18 5.75 -2.58
CA ALA A 139 13.29 4.79 -3.26
C ALA A 139 13.33 4.97 -4.78
N LEU A 140 13.22 6.23 -5.24
CA LEU A 140 13.22 6.57 -6.66
C LEU A 140 14.61 6.55 -7.32
N ALA A 141 15.68 6.61 -6.53
CA ALA A 141 17.04 6.38 -7.02
C ALA A 141 17.30 4.88 -7.27
N ILE A 142 16.71 4.01 -6.45
CA ILE A 142 16.80 2.56 -6.57
C ILE A 142 15.85 2.05 -7.66
N ASP A 143 14.59 2.49 -7.64
CA ASP A 143 13.56 2.18 -8.63
C ASP A 143 12.88 3.47 -9.12
N PRO A 144 13.34 4.03 -10.26
CA PRO A 144 12.79 5.25 -10.83
C PRO A 144 11.33 5.18 -11.27
N THR A 145 10.79 3.96 -11.35
CA THR A 145 9.43 3.64 -11.80
C THR A 145 8.52 3.20 -10.64
N HIS A 146 8.95 3.28 -9.38
CA HIS A 146 8.13 2.85 -8.25
C HIS A 146 6.85 3.71 -8.13
N PRO A 147 5.64 3.18 -8.43
CA PRO A 147 4.45 4.01 -8.62
C PRO A 147 3.98 4.68 -7.32
N GLN A 148 4.04 3.97 -6.19
CA GLN A 148 3.62 4.53 -4.90
C GLN A 148 4.56 5.66 -4.42
N ALA A 149 5.89 5.51 -4.59
CA ALA A 149 6.85 6.56 -4.24
C ALA A 149 6.71 7.79 -5.14
N LEU A 150 6.50 7.59 -6.46
CA LEU A 150 6.22 8.66 -7.40
C LEU A 150 4.95 9.42 -7.02
N GLN A 151 3.85 8.71 -6.74
CA GLN A 151 2.60 9.33 -6.33
C GLN A 151 2.77 10.09 -5.01
N MET A 152 3.47 9.52 -4.02
CA MET A 152 3.67 10.18 -2.72
C MET A 152 4.47 11.47 -2.87
N MET A 153 5.53 11.47 -3.70
CA MET A 153 6.25 12.71 -4.04
C MET A 153 5.34 13.73 -4.71
N GLY A 154 4.55 13.30 -5.70
CA GLY A 154 3.61 14.17 -6.41
C GLY A 154 2.56 14.79 -5.47
N GLY A 155 2.02 13.99 -4.55
CA GLY A 155 1.09 14.45 -3.52
C GLY A 155 1.72 15.48 -2.58
N LEU A 156 2.96 15.23 -2.11
CA LEU A 156 3.68 16.20 -1.28
C LEU A 156 3.90 17.53 -2.00
N TYR A 157 4.27 17.51 -3.28
CA TYR A 157 4.42 18.72 -4.08
C TYR A 157 3.10 19.46 -4.31
N ALA A 158 1.98 18.75 -4.41
CA ALA A 158 0.65 19.34 -4.62
C ALA A 158 0.09 20.00 -3.35
N GLU A 159 0.28 19.37 -2.20
CA GLU A 159 -0.33 19.78 -0.93
C GLU A 159 0.50 20.83 -0.17
N LEU A 160 1.83 20.81 -0.30
CA LEU A 160 2.68 21.74 0.44
C LEU A 160 2.58 23.17 -0.13
N PRO A 161 2.66 24.20 0.73
CA PRO A 161 2.93 25.56 0.29
C PRO A 161 4.29 25.67 -0.40
N TRP A 162 4.44 26.64 -1.31
CA TRP A 162 5.71 26.88 -2.03
C TRP A 162 6.89 27.13 -1.06
N VAL A 163 6.66 27.78 0.08
CA VAL A 163 7.67 28.01 1.13
C VAL A 163 8.19 26.73 1.78
N LEU A 164 7.43 25.62 1.73
CA LEU A 164 7.82 24.30 2.22
C LEU A 164 8.24 23.35 1.06
N GLY A 165 8.45 23.92 -0.12
CA GLY A 165 8.87 23.21 -1.31
C GLY A 165 7.74 22.52 -2.07
N GLY A 166 6.51 23.03 -1.98
CA GLY A 166 5.43 22.68 -2.91
C GLY A 166 5.65 23.27 -4.30
N SER A 167 5.20 22.56 -5.33
CA SER A 167 5.34 22.96 -6.73
C SER A 167 4.32 22.20 -7.57
N GLU A 168 3.38 22.90 -8.18
CA GLU A 168 2.35 22.28 -9.03
C GLU A 168 2.95 21.59 -10.26
N ALA A 169 4.03 22.16 -10.83
CA ALA A 169 4.70 21.58 -11.99
C ALA A 169 5.39 20.25 -11.64
N GLU A 170 6.08 20.20 -10.49
CA GLU A 170 6.69 18.96 -10.01
C GLU A 170 5.61 17.94 -9.63
N ALA A 171 4.54 18.38 -8.99
CA ALA A 171 3.41 17.52 -8.65
C ALA A 171 2.84 16.82 -9.89
N GLU A 172 2.53 17.59 -10.95
CA GLU A 172 2.02 17.02 -12.20
C GLU A 172 3.03 16.05 -12.84
N SER A 173 4.32 16.41 -12.87
CA SER A 173 5.38 15.55 -13.41
C SER A 173 5.46 14.20 -12.70
N TYR A 174 5.54 14.20 -11.36
CA TYR A 174 5.58 12.98 -10.56
C TYR A 174 4.31 12.14 -10.67
N LEU A 175 3.13 12.77 -10.68
CA LEU A 175 1.85 12.06 -10.80
C LEU A 175 1.69 11.42 -12.17
N ARG A 176 2.09 12.09 -13.25
CA ARG A 176 2.08 11.51 -14.61
C ARG A 176 3.03 10.32 -14.70
N ARG A 177 4.22 10.41 -14.12
CA ARG A 177 5.16 9.28 -14.05
C ARG A 177 4.61 8.12 -13.22
N ALA A 178 3.90 8.39 -12.11
CA ALA A 178 3.26 7.34 -11.32
C ALA A 178 2.20 6.58 -12.14
N ILE A 179 1.42 7.30 -12.94
CA ILE A 179 0.40 6.75 -13.85
C ILE A 179 1.05 5.98 -15.01
N GLU A 180 2.18 6.46 -15.53
CA GLU A 180 2.95 5.75 -16.56
C GLU A 180 3.52 4.43 -16.03
N ALA A 181 4.00 4.42 -14.79
CA ALA A 181 4.48 3.22 -14.11
C ALA A 181 3.36 2.22 -13.78
N ASP A 182 2.21 2.71 -13.31
CA ASP A 182 1.02 1.90 -13.08
C ASP A 182 -0.26 2.71 -13.35
N GLY A 183 -0.84 2.50 -14.53
CA GLY A 183 -2.08 3.16 -14.94
C GLY A 183 -3.31 2.77 -14.12
N ARG A 184 -3.20 1.74 -13.26
CA ARG A 184 -4.27 1.31 -12.34
C ARG A 184 -4.16 1.97 -10.96
N TYR A 185 -3.15 2.82 -10.75
CA TYR A 185 -2.90 3.51 -9.50
C TYR A 185 -3.84 4.72 -9.34
N THR A 186 -5.09 4.42 -8.97
CA THR A 186 -6.20 5.39 -8.97
C THR A 186 -5.99 6.61 -8.08
N ASN A 187 -5.21 6.50 -7.01
CA ASN A 187 -4.88 7.66 -6.18
C ASN A 187 -4.06 8.72 -6.94
N ALA A 188 -3.13 8.30 -7.82
CA ALA A 188 -2.37 9.26 -8.64
C ALA A 188 -3.29 9.99 -9.64
N HIS A 189 -4.24 9.27 -10.25
CA HIS A 189 -5.25 9.89 -11.11
C HIS A 189 -6.12 10.90 -10.36
N LEU A 190 -6.55 10.59 -9.13
CA LEU A 190 -7.35 11.51 -8.32
C LEU A 190 -6.59 12.79 -7.97
N ILE A 191 -5.36 12.66 -7.45
CA ILE A 191 -4.56 13.82 -7.07
C ILE A 191 -4.27 14.68 -8.31
N LEU A 192 -3.95 14.06 -9.45
CA LEU A 192 -3.73 14.79 -10.70
C LEU A 192 -5.01 15.49 -11.17
N ALA A 193 -6.18 14.84 -11.07
CA ALA A 193 -7.45 15.48 -11.40
C ALA A 193 -7.69 16.72 -10.53
N ARG A 194 -7.48 16.64 -9.20
CA ARG A 194 -7.63 17.80 -8.30
C ARG A 194 -6.66 18.94 -8.66
N LEU A 195 -5.41 18.60 -8.98
CA LEU A 195 -4.41 19.58 -9.41
C LEU A 195 -4.82 20.28 -10.72
N LEU A 196 -5.27 19.51 -11.71
CA LEU A 196 -5.76 20.04 -13.00
C LEU A 196 -6.99 20.92 -12.82
N MET A 197 -7.89 20.58 -11.89
CA MET A 197 -9.05 21.41 -11.54
C MET A 197 -8.64 22.74 -10.95
N LYS A 198 -7.65 22.76 -10.04
CA LYS A 198 -7.08 23.99 -9.48
C LYS A 198 -6.53 24.90 -10.58
N GLN A 199 -5.95 24.30 -11.62
CA GLN A 199 -5.46 24.98 -12.83
C GLN A 199 -6.55 25.29 -13.87
N ARG A 200 -7.83 24.99 -13.58
CA ARG A 200 -8.98 25.15 -14.50
C ARG A 200 -8.88 24.31 -15.79
N ARG A 201 -8.04 23.28 -15.82
CA ARG A 201 -7.91 22.31 -16.92
C ARG A 201 -8.96 21.20 -16.78
N PHE A 202 -10.23 21.60 -16.81
CA PHE A 202 -11.35 20.70 -16.48
C PHE A 202 -11.49 19.53 -17.45
N ALA A 203 -11.20 19.72 -18.73
CA ALA A 203 -11.27 18.64 -19.73
C ALA A 203 -10.30 17.50 -19.38
N GLU A 204 -9.05 17.81 -19.04
CA GLU A 204 -8.06 16.80 -18.63
C GLU A 204 -8.42 16.18 -17.28
N ALA A 205 -8.88 16.98 -16.31
CA ALA A 205 -9.34 16.45 -15.03
C ALA A 205 -10.45 15.39 -15.20
N ARG A 206 -11.39 15.61 -16.12
CA ARG A 206 -12.45 14.64 -16.44
C ARG A 206 -11.91 13.31 -16.94
N LEU A 207 -10.85 13.31 -17.75
CA LEU A 207 -10.22 12.08 -18.25
C LEU A 207 -9.67 11.26 -17.09
N HIS A 208 -8.96 11.90 -16.15
CA HIS A 208 -8.40 11.22 -14.99
C HIS A 208 -9.48 10.72 -14.03
N LEU A 209 -10.56 11.49 -13.79
CA LEU A 209 -11.69 11.03 -12.96
C LEU A 209 -12.39 9.81 -13.58
N ARG A 210 -12.60 9.80 -14.90
CA ARG A 210 -13.18 8.63 -15.59
C ARG A 210 -12.27 7.42 -15.49
N ALA A 211 -10.96 7.60 -15.65
CA ALA A 211 -10.00 6.52 -15.48
C ALA A 211 -10.11 5.87 -14.08
N VAL A 212 -10.34 6.65 -13.01
CA VAL A 212 -10.58 6.11 -11.67
C VAL A 212 -11.86 5.29 -11.59
N ILE A 213 -12.94 5.76 -12.22
CA ILE A 213 -14.27 5.11 -12.18
C ILE A 213 -14.28 3.82 -13.00
N GLU A 214 -13.62 3.83 -14.15
CA GLU A 214 -13.65 2.78 -15.16
C GLU A 214 -12.54 1.75 -15.01
N VAL A 215 -11.55 1.99 -14.13
CA VAL A 215 -10.41 1.10 -13.89
C VAL A 215 -10.88 -0.33 -13.64
N GLN A 216 -10.20 -1.28 -14.26
CA GLN A 216 -10.32 -2.70 -13.97
C GLN A 216 -9.12 -3.12 -13.14
N GLN A 217 -9.34 -3.90 -12.08
CA GLN A 217 -8.28 -4.39 -11.17
C GLN A 217 -7.43 -3.24 -10.57
N PRO A 218 -8.04 -2.32 -9.81
CA PRO A 218 -7.30 -1.23 -9.14
C PRO A 218 -6.18 -1.76 -8.23
N HIS A 219 -5.08 -1.02 -8.13
CA HIS A 219 -3.94 -1.40 -7.27
C HIS A 219 -4.32 -1.60 -5.79
N TYR A 220 -5.23 -0.75 -5.27
CA TYR A 220 -5.81 -0.86 -3.94
C TYR A 220 -7.34 -1.03 -4.04
N PRO A 221 -7.87 -2.27 -4.18
CA PRO A 221 -9.28 -2.48 -4.44
C PRO A 221 -10.21 -1.99 -3.35
N TYR A 222 -9.81 -2.11 -2.08
CA TYR A 222 -10.64 -1.67 -0.95
C TYR A 222 -10.76 -0.15 -0.93
N SER A 223 -9.63 0.57 -0.88
CA SER A 223 -9.61 2.03 -0.90
C SER A 223 -10.21 2.58 -2.20
N TRP A 224 -10.06 1.89 -3.34
CA TRP A 224 -10.76 2.26 -4.57
C TRP A 224 -12.28 2.21 -4.42
N MET A 225 -12.82 1.10 -3.92
CA MET A 225 -14.25 0.89 -3.78
C MET A 225 -14.89 1.85 -2.77
N HIS A 226 -14.20 2.09 -1.64
CA HIS A 226 -14.77 2.83 -0.51
C HIS A 226 -14.40 4.32 -0.48
N LEU A 227 -13.30 4.73 -1.13
CA LEU A 227 -12.80 6.11 -1.09
C LEU A 227 -12.68 6.70 -2.50
N PHE A 228 -11.87 6.09 -3.37
CA PHE A 228 -11.43 6.76 -4.59
C PHE A 228 -12.52 6.86 -5.66
N LYS A 229 -13.27 5.77 -5.91
CA LYS A 229 -14.36 5.77 -6.89
C LYS A 229 -15.53 6.66 -6.47
N PRO A 230 -16.08 6.56 -5.24
CA PRO A 230 -17.14 7.47 -4.79
C PRO A 230 -16.72 8.93 -4.84
N GLU A 231 -15.45 9.23 -4.54
CA GLU A 231 -14.91 10.57 -4.71
C GLU A 231 -14.86 11.00 -6.18
N ALA A 232 -14.31 10.18 -7.06
CA ALA A 232 -14.20 10.49 -8.47
C ALA A 232 -15.57 10.79 -9.09
N GLU A 233 -16.59 10.00 -8.76
CA GLU A 233 -17.98 10.20 -9.20
C GLU A 233 -18.54 11.54 -8.73
N ARG A 234 -18.41 11.83 -7.43
CA ARG A 234 -18.87 13.10 -6.84
C ARG A 234 -18.19 14.31 -7.47
N VAL A 235 -16.88 14.25 -7.64
CA VAL A 235 -16.08 15.34 -8.23
C VAL A 235 -16.45 15.52 -9.70
N LEU A 236 -16.59 14.42 -10.46
CA LEU A 236 -16.93 14.47 -11.89
C LEU A 236 -18.30 15.12 -12.13
N GLN A 237 -19.28 14.82 -11.28
CA GLN A 237 -20.62 15.42 -11.32
C GLN A 237 -20.61 16.93 -11.01
N ALA A 238 -19.71 17.38 -10.14
CA ALA A 238 -19.61 18.77 -9.73
C ALA A 238 -18.85 19.68 -10.73
N LEU A 239 -18.18 19.10 -11.73
CA LEU A 239 -17.38 19.86 -12.69
C LEU A 239 -18.25 20.62 -13.72
N PRO A 240 -17.85 21.82 -14.18
CA PRO A 240 -18.56 22.60 -15.19
C PRO A 240 -18.64 21.85 -16.53
N PRO A 241 -19.80 21.83 -17.23
CA PRO A 241 -19.96 21.08 -18.48
C PRO A 241 -18.87 21.43 -19.51
N SER A 242 -18.49 20.43 -20.31
CA SER A 242 -17.50 20.55 -21.39
C SER A 242 -17.98 21.43 -22.53
#